data_AF-A0A7W2PHL6-F1
#
_entry.id   AF-A0A7W2PHL6-F1
#
_cell.length_a   1.000
_cell.length_b   1.000
_cell.length_c   1.000
_cell.angle_alpha   90.00
_cell.angle_beta   90.00
_cell.angle_gamma   90.00
#
_symmetry.space_group_name_H-M   'P 1'
#
loop_
_entity.id
_entity.type
_entity.pdbx_description
1 polymer ?
#
loop_
_entity_poly.entity_id
_entity_poly.type
_entity_poly.pdbx_seq_one_letter_code
_entity_poly.pdbx_strand_id
1 'polypeptide(L)'
;MNKLILLLPMLSLGCFAEENSQTKNYSVGLGMGAMYIGIGANIALVSKNDFKYFSAGCTAYGSISGAECGFGVGWVTADLFDFETNNHGFGIYAGMLGEERYATFKNNQYSFHKNNYYGAGVSYTYFMNGINKSGATFGISFHATNAEYDGRYGSFLQLGYQF
;
A
#
# COMPACT_ATOMS: atom_id res chain seq x y z
N MET A 1 28.04 5.50 28.06
CA MET A 1 26.70 5.10 28.57
C MET A 1 25.93 4.49 27.41
N ASN A 2 25.87 3.16 27.36
CA ASN A 2 25.14 2.40 26.35
C ASN A 2 23.64 2.48 26.62
N LYS A 3 22.85 2.89 25.62
CA LYS A 3 21.41 2.63 25.57
C LYS A 3 21.10 1.91 24.26
N LEU A 4 21.38 0.62 24.26
CA LEU A 4 20.98 -0.34 23.24
C LEU A 4 19.83 -1.17 23.81
N ILE A 5 18.61 -0.64 23.85
CA ILE A 5 17.42 -1.41 24.22
C ILE A 5 16.20 -0.82 23.49
N LEU A 6 15.77 -1.47 22.41
CA LEU A 6 14.38 -1.80 22.05
C LEU A 6 14.34 -2.25 20.57
N LEU A 7 14.68 -3.51 20.32
CA LEU A 7 14.47 -4.15 19.01
C LEU A 7 13.92 -5.58 19.17
N LEU A 8 13.08 -5.80 20.19
CA LEU A 8 12.52 -7.12 20.48
C LEU A 8 11.05 -7.02 20.96
N PRO A 9 10.11 -6.68 20.05
CA PRO A 9 8.86 -7.44 20.07
C PRO A 9 8.39 -7.90 18.68
N MET A 10 9.17 -7.71 17.60
CA MET A 10 8.71 -8.00 16.24
C MET A 10 8.80 -9.48 15.80
N LEU A 11 9.32 -10.38 16.65
CA LEU A 11 9.52 -11.80 16.32
C LEU A 11 8.52 -12.78 16.99
N SER A 12 7.43 -12.30 17.60
CA SER A 12 6.44 -13.20 18.26
C SER A 12 5.15 -13.46 17.46
N LEU A 13 5.11 -13.19 16.15
CA LEU A 13 3.98 -13.55 15.26
C LEU A 13 3.98 -15.03 14.81
N GLY A 14 4.65 -15.91 15.56
CA GLY A 14 4.55 -17.35 15.39
C GLY A 14 3.37 -17.93 16.16
N CYS A 15 2.13 -17.62 15.76
CA CYS A 15 0.97 -18.47 16.09
C CYS A 15 -0.28 -17.98 15.32
N PHE A 16 -0.46 -18.43 14.09
CA PHE A 16 -1.81 -18.60 13.56
C PHE A 16 -2.00 -20.10 13.37
N ALA A 17 -2.71 -20.67 14.34
CA ALA A 17 -3.24 -22.01 14.27
C ALA A 17 -4.16 -22.12 13.04
N GLU A 18 -4.03 -23.24 12.35
CA GLU A 18 -4.82 -23.65 11.21
C GLU A 18 -6.26 -23.93 11.68
N GLU A 19 -7.19 -23.01 11.41
CA GLU A 19 -8.61 -23.22 11.64
C GLU A 19 -9.36 -23.30 10.30
N ASN A 20 -9.86 -24.49 10.01
CA ASN A 20 -10.62 -24.82 8.81
C ASN A 20 -12.05 -24.26 8.92
N SER A 21 -12.32 -23.13 8.25
CA SER A 21 -13.65 -22.56 8.06
C SER A 21 -13.71 -21.77 6.75
N GLN A 22 -14.36 -22.35 5.73
CA GLN A 22 -14.69 -21.76 4.41
C GLN A 22 -13.69 -20.71 3.85
N THR A 23 -12.53 -21.21 3.40
CA THR A 23 -11.64 -20.66 2.34
C THR A 23 -11.48 -19.13 2.28
N LYS A 24 -11.32 -18.47 3.42
CA LYS A 24 -10.77 -17.11 3.48
C LYS A 24 -9.40 -17.21 4.15
N ASN A 25 -8.37 -17.17 3.32
CA ASN A 25 -6.99 -17.18 3.78
C ASN A 25 -6.56 -15.75 4.11
N TYR A 26 -5.70 -15.60 5.09
CA TYR A 26 -5.01 -14.34 5.34
C TYR A 26 -3.70 -14.35 4.56
N SER A 27 -3.31 -13.18 4.06
CA SER A 27 -1.99 -12.97 3.47
C SER A 27 -1.35 -11.73 4.06
N VAL A 28 -0.03 -11.77 4.18
CA VAL A 28 0.78 -10.59 4.51
C VAL A 28 1.66 -10.30 3.29
N GLY A 29 1.69 -9.05 2.87
CA GLY A 29 2.50 -8.62 1.74
C GLY A 29 3.57 -7.61 2.16
N LEU A 30 4.73 -7.68 1.51
CA LEU A 30 5.77 -6.65 1.57
C LEU A 30 6.12 -6.22 0.15
N GLY A 31 6.33 -4.93 -0.07
CA GLY A 31 6.67 -4.47 -1.41
C GLY A 31 6.65 -2.96 -1.57
N MET A 32 6.61 -2.55 -2.83
CA MET A 32 6.43 -1.18 -3.25
C MET A 32 5.25 -1.05 -4.21
N GLY A 33 4.53 0.07 -4.14
CA GLY A 33 3.42 0.43 -5.03
C GLY A 33 2.12 0.71 -4.29
N ALA A 34 1.00 0.77 -5.01
CA ALA A 34 -0.31 1.10 -4.44
C ALA A 34 -0.79 0.09 -3.39
N MET A 35 -0.50 -1.21 -3.56
CA MET A 35 -0.82 -2.24 -2.57
C MET A 35 -0.04 -2.13 -1.25
N TYR A 36 0.94 -1.22 -1.18
CA TYR A 36 1.88 -1.10 -0.05
C TYR A 36 2.04 0.35 0.44
N ILE A 37 1.27 1.31 -0.08
CA ILE A 37 1.41 2.76 0.15
C ILE A 37 2.86 3.23 -0.06
N GLY A 38 3.32 3.16 -1.31
CA GLY A 38 4.75 3.36 -1.59
C GLY A 38 5.51 2.11 -1.15
N ILE A 39 6.58 2.25 -0.37
CA ILE A 39 7.33 1.11 0.19
C ILE A 39 6.73 0.74 1.54
N GLY A 40 6.24 -0.48 1.69
CA GLY A 40 5.54 -0.88 2.91
C GLY A 40 5.02 -2.30 2.92
N ALA A 41 3.93 -2.48 3.67
CA ALA A 41 3.31 -3.76 3.94
C ALA A 41 1.79 -3.72 3.74
N ASN A 42 1.20 -4.89 3.53
CA ASN A 42 -0.24 -5.07 3.63
C ASN A 42 -0.62 -6.33 4.40
N ILE A 43 -1.85 -6.34 4.87
CA ILE A 43 -2.55 -7.53 5.36
C ILE A 43 -3.84 -7.67 4.54
N ALA A 44 -4.12 -8.88 4.08
CA ALA A 44 -5.21 -9.14 3.15
C ALA A 44 -6.06 -10.34 3.55
N LEU A 45 -7.36 -10.20 3.26
CA LEU A 45 -8.29 -11.31 3.15
C LEU A 45 -8.30 -11.79 1.71
N VAL A 46 -8.01 -13.07 1.51
CA VAL A 46 -7.77 -13.65 0.20
C VAL A 46 -8.72 -14.82 -0.04
N SER A 47 -9.39 -14.80 -1.19
CA SER A 47 -10.23 -15.88 -1.73
C SER A 47 -9.63 -16.38 -3.04
N LYS A 48 -10.32 -17.30 -3.74
CA LYS A 48 -9.90 -17.76 -5.07
C LYS A 48 -9.67 -16.60 -6.06
N ASN A 49 -10.52 -15.57 -6.01
CA ASN A 49 -10.56 -14.49 -6.98
C ASN A 49 -10.42 -13.09 -6.37
N ASP A 50 -10.44 -12.95 -5.04
CA ASP A 50 -10.42 -11.65 -4.36
C ASP A 50 -9.21 -11.49 -3.44
N PHE A 51 -8.67 -10.29 -3.41
CA PHE A 51 -7.65 -9.84 -2.48
C PHE A 51 -8.05 -8.48 -1.91
N LYS A 52 -8.57 -8.46 -0.67
CA LYS A 52 -9.04 -7.25 0.02
C LYS A 52 -8.06 -6.91 1.12
N TYR A 53 -7.48 -5.73 1.11
CA TYR A 53 -6.31 -5.44 1.94
C TYR A 53 -6.37 -4.10 2.67
N PHE A 54 -5.67 -4.06 3.80
CA PHE A 54 -5.22 -2.84 4.47
C PHE A 54 -3.70 -2.75 4.28
N SER A 55 -3.20 -1.55 4.06
CA SER A 55 -1.79 -1.30 3.77
C SER A 55 -1.26 -0.11 4.55
N ALA A 56 0.04 -0.13 4.83
CA ALA A 56 0.76 0.97 5.44
C ALA A 56 2.19 1.00 4.89
N GLY A 57 2.70 2.20 4.64
CA GLY A 57 4.01 2.39 4.00
C GLY A 57 4.35 3.86 3.85
N CYS A 58 5.46 4.13 3.16
CA CYS A 58 5.90 5.48 2.87
C CYS A 58 6.11 5.71 1.36
N THR A 59 5.58 6.82 0.85
CA THR A 59 5.60 7.18 -0.58
C THR A 59 6.82 8.00 -0.97
N ALA A 60 7.38 8.77 -0.03
CA ALA A 60 8.56 9.58 -0.26
C ALA A 60 9.42 9.71 1.00
N TYR A 61 10.70 10.01 0.79
CA TYR A 61 11.63 10.42 1.85
C TYR A 61 12.51 11.55 1.33
N GLY A 62 12.68 12.61 2.12
CA GLY A 62 13.66 13.65 1.84
C GLY A 62 14.41 14.06 3.11
N SER A 63 15.68 14.44 2.94
CA SER A 63 16.57 14.76 4.07
C SER A 63 16.07 15.94 4.93
N ILE A 64 15.31 16.85 4.33
CA ILE A 64 14.72 18.01 5.02
C ILE A 64 13.27 17.69 5.42
N SER A 65 12.57 16.92 4.60
CA SER A 65 11.14 16.70 4.73
C SER A 65 10.76 15.54 5.66
N GLY A 66 11.66 14.60 5.90
CA GLY A 66 11.35 13.34 6.56
C GLY A 66 10.63 12.36 5.63
N ALA A 67 10.05 11.30 6.21
CA ALA A 67 9.27 10.30 5.49
C ALA A 67 7.79 10.72 5.38
N GLU A 68 7.20 10.52 4.21
CA GLU A 68 5.77 10.69 3.97
C GLU A 68 5.12 9.30 4.03
N CYS A 69 4.52 8.99 5.17
CA CYS A 69 3.98 7.66 5.45
C CYS A 69 2.49 7.71 5.71
N GLY A 70 1.77 6.70 5.21
CA GLY A 70 0.33 6.66 5.27
C GLY A 70 -0.22 5.24 5.36
N PHE A 71 -1.54 5.18 5.25
CA PHE A 71 -2.30 3.94 5.23
C PHE A 71 -3.33 3.99 4.10
N GLY A 72 -3.78 2.82 3.67
CA GLY A 72 -4.83 2.71 2.69
C GLY A 72 -5.48 1.35 2.68
N VAL A 73 -6.54 1.27 1.89
CA VAL A 73 -7.35 0.07 1.68
C VAL A 73 -7.51 -0.17 0.19
N GLY A 74 -7.67 -1.43 -0.18
CA GLY A 74 -7.99 -1.75 -1.55
C GLY A 74 -8.58 -3.13 -1.72
N TRP A 75 -9.04 -3.37 -2.94
CA TRP A 75 -9.58 -4.62 -3.38
C TRP A 75 -9.08 -4.89 -4.79
N VAL A 76 -8.55 -6.10 -5.00
CA VAL A 76 -8.17 -6.63 -6.31
C VAL A 76 -9.02 -7.85 -6.59
N THR A 77 -9.58 -7.93 -7.80
CA THR A 77 -10.31 -9.10 -8.28
C THR A 77 -9.65 -9.68 -9.53
N ALA A 78 -9.57 -11.00 -9.60
CA ALA A 78 -9.11 -11.73 -10.79
C ALA A 78 -10.25 -12.20 -11.69
N ASP A 79 -11.49 -11.81 -11.40
CA ASP A 79 -12.72 -12.27 -12.06
C ASP A 79 -13.36 -11.22 -12.99
N LEU A 80 -12.62 -10.15 -13.30
CA LEU A 80 -13.16 -9.07 -14.14
C LEU A 80 -13.21 -9.47 -15.62
N PHE A 81 -12.32 -10.36 -16.04
CA PHE A 81 -12.23 -10.90 -17.39
C PHE A 81 -12.07 -12.41 -17.32
N ASP A 82 -12.52 -13.11 -18.37
CA ASP A 82 -12.55 -14.57 -18.43
C ASP A 82 -11.15 -15.15 -18.75
N PHE A 83 -10.19 -14.92 -17.85
CA PHE A 83 -8.87 -15.51 -17.91
C PHE A 83 -8.90 -16.93 -17.34
N GLU A 84 -8.15 -17.85 -17.97
CA GLU A 84 -8.04 -19.23 -17.50
C GLU A 84 -7.36 -19.36 -16.12
N THR A 85 -6.65 -18.30 -15.69
CA THR A 85 -5.89 -18.27 -14.44
C THR A 85 -6.27 -17.08 -13.58
N ASN A 86 -6.13 -17.22 -12.26
CA ASN A 86 -6.36 -16.14 -11.30
C ASN A 86 -5.09 -15.28 -11.08
N ASN A 87 -4.24 -15.16 -12.09
CA ASN A 87 -2.98 -14.41 -12.02
C ASN A 87 -3.17 -12.93 -12.35
N HIS A 88 -4.24 -12.57 -13.07
CA HIS A 88 -4.48 -11.21 -13.56
C HIS A 88 -5.49 -10.49 -12.67
N GLY A 89 -5.02 -9.65 -11.76
CA GLY A 89 -5.87 -8.88 -10.86
C GLY A 89 -6.09 -7.45 -11.33
N PHE A 90 -7.33 -6.99 -11.23
CA PHE A 90 -7.73 -5.60 -11.43
C PHE A 90 -8.31 -5.06 -10.14
N GLY A 91 -7.84 -3.89 -9.71
CA GLY A 91 -8.16 -3.38 -8.39
C GLY A 91 -8.55 -1.93 -8.34
N ILE A 92 -9.15 -1.60 -7.21
CA ILE A 92 -9.39 -0.24 -6.75
C ILE A 92 -8.75 -0.06 -5.39
N TYR A 93 -8.27 1.14 -5.10
CA TYR A 93 -7.71 1.46 -3.80
C TYR A 93 -7.97 2.91 -3.43
N ALA A 94 -7.91 3.20 -2.13
CA ALA A 94 -7.95 4.54 -1.59
C ALA A 94 -7.05 4.64 -0.35
N GLY A 95 -6.48 5.80 -0.11
CA GLY A 95 -5.62 6.00 1.05
C GLY A 95 -5.00 7.38 1.11
N MET A 96 -4.12 7.54 2.11
CA MET A 96 -3.27 8.71 2.24
C MET A 96 -2.04 8.52 1.35
N LEU A 97 -1.91 9.32 0.30
CA LEU A 97 -0.94 9.08 -0.78
C LEU A 97 0.28 10.03 -0.75
N GLY A 98 0.30 10.96 0.20
CA GLY A 98 1.45 11.83 0.44
C GLY A 98 1.08 13.09 1.19
N GLU A 99 1.98 14.06 1.16
CA GLU A 99 1.84 15.32 1.88
C GLU A 99 2.16 16.51 0.97
N GLU A 100 1.34 17.55 1.01
CA GLU A 100 1.64 18.83 0.41
C GLU A 100 2.28 19.78 1.42
N ARG A 101 3.30 20.51 0.94
CA ARG A 101 4.03 21.49 1.73
C ARG A 101 4.07 22.79 0.99
N TYR A 102 3.57 23.84 1.63
CA TYR A 102 3.61 25.18 1.07
C TYR A 102 4.02 26.20 2.13
N ALA A 103 4.68 27.26 1.67
CA ALA A 103 5.09 28.37 2.50
C ALA A 103 4.21 29.58 2.19
N THR A 104 3.58 30.14 3.22
CA THR A 104 2.82 31.39 3.10
C THR A 104 3.65 32.53 3.69
N PHE A 105 3.77 33.64 2.97
CA PHE A 105 4.41 34.85 3.47
C PHE A 105 3.34 35.87 3.89
N LYS A 106 3.26 36.16 5.19
CA LYS A 106 2.36 37.19 5.75
C LYS A 106 3.10 37.97 6.84
N ASN A 107 2.89 39.29 6.89
CA ASN A 107 3.46 40.18 7.91
C ASN A 107 4.98 40.03 8.12
N ASN A 108 5.77 39.91 7.03
CA ASN A 108 7.22 39.71 7.09
C ASN A 108 7.68 38.41 7.81
N GLN A 109 6.79 37.43 7.95
CA GLN A 109 7.08 36.11 8.52
C GLN A 109 6.68 35.00 7.55
N TYR A 110 7.50 33.94 7.50
CA TYR A 110 7.19 32.72 6.78
C TYR A 110 6.44 31.74 7.70
N SER A 111 5.31 31.22 7.23
CA SER A 111 4.60 30.11 7.85
C SER A 111 4.65 28.90 6.93
N PHE A 112 5.14 27.77 7.44
CA PHE A 112 5.22 26.51 6.71
C PHE A 112 4.03 25.64 7.09
N HIS A 113 3.29 25.20 6.09
CA HIS A 113 2.12 24.33 6.26
C HIS A 113 2.41 22.95 5.67
N LYS A 114 1.86 21.92 6.31
CA LYS A 114 1.95 20.53 5.89
C LYS A 114 0.57 19.90 5.99
N ASN A 115 0.03 19.48 4.85
CA ASN A 115 -1.29 18.89 4.75
C ASN A 115 -1.19 17.53 4.06
N ASN A 116 -1.77 16.49 4.67
CA ASN A 116 -1.86 15.18 4.03
C ASN A 116 -2.93 15.23 2.94
N TYR A 117 -2.65 14.62 1.79
CA TYR A 117 -3.65 14.41 0.74
C TYR A 117 -4.03 12.93 0.62
N TYR A 118 -5.26 12.73 0.19
CA TYR A 118 -5.90 11.44 0.01
C TYR A 118 -6.18 11.25 -1.47
N GLY A 119 -6.14 10.00 -1.90
CA GLY A 119 -6.47 9.66 -3.27
C GLY A 119 -7.14 8.31 -3.40
N ALA A 120 -7.70 8.11 -4.58
CA ALA A 120 -8.28 6.85 -5.00
C ALA A 120 -7.81 6.53 -6.42
N GLY A 121 -7.65 5.24 -6.71
CA GLY A 121 -7.09 4.81 -7.98
C GLY A 121 -7.54 3.42 -8.38
N VAL A 122 -7.12 3.08 -9.60
CA VAL A 122 -7.27 1.75 -10.20
C VAL A 122 -5.90 1.12 -10.36
N SER A 123 -5.84 -0.20 -10.32
CA SER A 123 -4.60 -0.95 -10.45
C SER A 123 -4.78 -2.20 -11.30
N TYR A 124 -3.67 -2.62 -11.91
CA TYR A 124 -3.48 -3.95 -12.43
C TYR A 124 -2.32 -4.60 -11.67
N THR A 125 -2.52 -5.82 -11.17
CA THR A 125 -1.53 -6.62 -10.48
C THR A 125 -1.47 -8.01 -11.09
N TYR A 126 -0.30 -8.43 -11.54
CA TYR A 126 0.01 -9.79 -11.90
C TYR A 126 0.55 -10.55 -10.67
N PHE A 127 -0.13 -11.62 -10.28
CA PHE A 127 0.25 -12.53 -9.21
C PHE A 127 0.92 -13.76 -9.81
N MET A 128 2.23 -13.93 -9.58
CA MET A 128 3.02 -14.94 -10.30
C MET A 128 2.52 -16.38 -10.10
N ASN A 129 1.98 -16.68 -8.92
CA ASN A 129 1.46 -18.00 -8.55
C ASN A 129 -0.09 -18.04 -8.45
N GLY A 130 -0.77 -16.96 -8.84
CA GLY A 130 -2.20 -16.75 -8.62
C GLY A 130 -2.50 -15.90 -7.39
N ILE A 131 -3.61 -15.16 -7.41
CA ILE A 131 -4.01 -14.17 -6.38
C ILE A 131 -4.12 -14.77 -4.97
N ASN A 132 -4.35 -16.08 -4.88
CA ASN A 132 -4.63 -16.80 -3.64
C ASN A 132 -3.46 -17.64 -3.10
N LYS A 133 -2.25 -17.47 -3.66
CA LYS A 133 -1.06 -18.21 -3.25
C LYS A 133 0.10 -17.27 -2.96
N SER A 134 1.03 -17.72 -2.12
CA SER A 134 2.26 -16.97 -1.87
C SER A 134 3.07 -16.81 -3.16
N GLY A 135 3.66 -15.64 -3.38
CA GLY A 135 4.46 -15.38 -4.58
C GLY A 135 4.73 -13.90 -4.83
N ALA A 136 5.55 -13.65 -5.85
CA ALA A 136 5.85 -12.30 -6.28
C ALA A 136 4.65 -11.66 -7.00
N THR A 137 4.52 -10.35 -6.84
CA THR A 137 3.50 -9.52 -7.48
C THR A 137 4.16 -8.40 -8.27
N PHE A 138 3.60 -8.08 -9.43
CA PHE A 138 4.05 -7.00 -10.31
C PHE A 138 2.85 -6.21 -10.79
N GLY A 139 2.97 -4.91 -10.98
CA GLY A 139 1.79 -4.16 -11.40
C GLY A 139 2.03 -2.70 -11.73
N ILE A 140 0.94 -2.06 -12.10
CA ILE A 140 0.87 -0.63 -12.34
C ILE A 140 -0.45 -0.10 -11.81
N SER A 141 -0.47 1.15 -11.40
CA SER A 141 -1.69 1.81 -10.92
C SER A 141 -1.70 3.27 -11.30
N PHE A 142 -2.90 3.84 -11.37
CA PHE A 142 -3.14 5.25 -11.61
C PHE A 142 -4.15 5.76 -10.61
N HIS A 143 -3.96 6.97 -10.10
CA HIS A 143 -4.83 7.56 -9.10
C HIS A 143 -5.02 9.07 -9.31
N ALA A 144 -6.12 9.57 -8.74
CA ALA A 144 -6.36 10.98 -8.52
C ALA A 144 -6.34 11.27 -7.01
N THR A 145 -5.95 12.49 -6.64
CA THR A 145 -5.87 12.96 -5.26
C THR A 145 -6.63 14.26 -5.07
N ASN A 146 -6.85 14.64 -3.81
CA ASN A 146 -7.37 15.95 -3.42
C ASN A 146 -6.27 17.00 -3.18
N ALA A 147 -5.04 16.77 -3.66
CA ALA A 147 -3.95 17.73 -3.58
C ALA A 147 -4.29 19.03 -4.33
N GLU A 148 -3.89 20.18 -3.78
CA GLU A 148 -4.20 21.51 -4.33
C GLU A 148 -3.19 21.98 -5.40
N TYR A 149 -1.92 21.64 -5.23
CA TYR A 149 -0.80 22.14 -6.03
C TYR A 149 -0.16 21.01 -6.85
N ASP A 150 0.42 20.01 -6.19
CA ASP A 150 1.20 18.94 -6.81
C ASP A 150 0.66 17.57 -6.40
N GLY A 151 0.65 16.61 -7.33
CA GLY A 151 0.21 15.25 -7.05
C GLY A 151 -1.28 15.01 -7.24
N ARG A 152 -2.01 15.90 -7.93
CA ARG A 152 -3.44 15.72 -8.31
C ARG A 152 -3.71 14.41 -9.03
N TYR A 153 -2.75 13.94 -9.82
CA TYR A 153 -2.75 12.63 -10.46
C TYR A 153 -1.38 11.98 -10.28
N GLY A 154 -1.37 10.66 -10.21
CA GLY A 154 -0.13 9.91 -10.05
C GLY A 154 -0.26 8.48 -10.51
N SER A 155 0.88 7.78 -10.50
CA SER A 155 0.94 6.37 -10.81
C SER A 155 1.97 5.69 -9.90
N PHE A 156 1.79 4.38 -9.68
CA PHE A 156 2.84 3.55 -9.09
C PHE A 156 3.17 2.40 -10.01
N LEU A 157 4.46 2.11 -10.14
CA LEU A 157 4.91 0.76 -10.44
C LEU A 157 4.85 -0.07 -9.16
N GLN A 158 4.47 -1.33 -9.29
CA GLN A 158 4.31 -2.23 -8.16
C GLN A 158 5.24 -3.43 -8.30
N LEU A 159 5.93 -3.75 -7.20
CA LEU A 159 6.73 -4.95 -7.04
C LEU A 159 6.64 -5.39 -5.58
N GLY A 160 6.28 -6.64 -5.34
CA GLY A 160 6.18 -7.15 -3.98
C GLY A 160 6.18 -8.65 -3.90
N TYR A 161 5.99 -9.14 -2.68
CA TYR A 161 5.81 -10.55 -2.38
C TYR A 161 4.66 -10.68 -1.38
N GLN A 162 3.73 -11.59 -1.65
CA GLN A 162 2.68 -11.98 -0.72
C GLN A 162 3.00 -13.35 -0.13
N PHE A 163 2.85 -13.47 1.19
CA PHE A 163 3.01 -14.71 1.95
C PHE A 163 1.66 -15.38 2.17
#